data_AF-A0A0L6U874-F1
#
_entry.id   AF-A0A0L6U874-F1
#
_cell.length_a   1.000
_cell.length_b   1.000
_cell.length_c   1.000
_cell.angle_alpha   90.00
_cell.angle_beta   90.00
_cell.angle_gamma   90.00
#
_symmetry.space_group_name_H-M   'P 1'
#
loop_
_entity.id
_entity.type
_entity.pdbx_description
1 polymer ?
#
loop_
_entity_poly.entity_id
_entity_poly.type
_entity_poly.pdbx_seq_one_letter_code
_entity_poly.pdbx_strand_id
1 'polypeptide(L)'
;MAAKAKQSKQQMEDMMKALEEEKSHQQKAKEKLVSAGTSNPNPALPLLQNPMHRPKIGTQDKFDGTRGAKAKTYGVQLALYISANPSMLPNERSEIIFAILYLTGATSSWAILFTNRVLAENLGDPVR
;
A
#
# COMPACT_ATOMS: atom_id res chain seq x y z
N MET A 1 8.64 -15.30 -29.59
CA MET A 1 8.93 -14.93 -28.18
C MET A 1 9.20 -13.43 -27.96
N ALA A 2 9.68 -12.66 -28.96
CA ALA A 2 10.02 -11.24 -28.78
C ALA A 2 8.84 -10.29 -28.46
N ALA A 3 7.65 -10.54 -29.03
CA ALA A 3 6.49 -9.66 -28.85
C ALA A 3 5.96 -9.63 -27.40
N LYS A 4 5.97 -10.77 -26.71
CA LYS A 4 5.46 -10.92 -25.33
C LYS A 4 6.36 -10.20 -24.32
N ALA A 5 7.67 -10.19 -24.56
CA ALA A 5 8.64 -9.45 -23.76
C ALA A 5 8.51 -7.93 -23.97
N LYS A 6 8.23 -7.49 -25.20
CA LYS A 6 8.01 -6.08 -25.53
C LYS A 6 6.72 -5.54 -24.88
N GLN A 7 5.64 -6.32 -24.92
CA GLN A 7 4.37 -5.99 -24.26
C GLN A 7 4.51 -5.88 -22.73
N SER A 8 5.24 -6.80 -22.10
CA SER A 8 5.45 -6.74 -20.64
C SER A 8 6.30 -5.54 -20.22
N LYS A 9 7.22 -5.07 -21.06
CA LYS A 9 8.01 -3.86 -20.77
C LYS A 9 7.15 -2.61 -20.89
N GLN A 10 6.36 -2.51 -21.96
CA GLN A 10 5.43 -1.40 -22.16
C GLN A 10 4.45 -1.26 -20.99
N GLN A 11 3.90 -2.37 -20.51
CA GLN A 11 2.95 -2.36 -19.40
C GLN A 11 3.58 -1.84 -18.09
N MET A 12 4.88 -2.09 -17.84
CA MET A 12 5.58 -1.55 -16.67
C MET A 12 5.85 -0.06 -16.80
N GLU A 13 6.19 0.42 -18.00
CA GLU A 13 6.36 1.85 -18.29
C GLU A 13 5.05 2.62 -18.12
N ASP A 14 3.95 2.08 -18.65
CA ASP A 14 2.63 2.71 -18.54
C ASP A 14 2.18 2.79 -17.08
N MET A 15 2.45 1.75 -16.28
CA MET A 15 2.17 1.75 -14.84
C MET A 15 3.03 2.74 -14.07
N MET A 16 4.32 2.83 -14.37
CA MET A 16 5.23 3.77 -13.70
C MET A 16 4.85 5.21 -14.02
N LYS A 17 4.41 5.47 -15.26
CA LYS A 17 3.91 6.78 -15.67
C LYS A 17 2.61 7.16 -14.96
N ALA A 18 1.66 6.24 -14.84
CA ALA A 18 0.41 6.47 -14.13
C ALA A 18 0.63 6.76 -12.63
N LEU A 19 1.61 6.09 -12.02
CA LEU A 19 1.96 6.27 -10.61
C LEU A 19 2.60 7.65 -10.35
N GLU A 20 3.47 8.12 -11.24
CA GLU A 20 4.04 9.48 -11.15
C GLU A 20 2.97 10.57 -11.36
N GLU A 21 2.04 10.34 -12.28
CA GLU A 21 0.92 11.26 -12.52
C GLU A 21 -0.03 11.34 -11.31
N GLU A 22 -0.36 10.21 -10.68
CA GLU A 22 -1.16 10.18 -9.45
C GLU A 22 -0.46 10.92 -8.30
N LYS A 23 0.84 10.69 -8.12
CA LYS A 23 1.65 11.34 -7.08
C LYS A 23 1.70 12.86 -7.27
N SER A 24 1.86 13.32 -8.50
CA SER A 24 1.79 14.75 -8.87
C SER A 24 0.43 15.37 -8.53
N HIS A 25 -0.67 14.69 -8.90
CA HIS A 25 -2.02 15.15 -8.58
C HIS A 25 -2.27 15.21 -7.06
N GLN A 26 -1.78 14.22 -6.32
CA GLN A 26 -1.92 14.17 -4.87
C GLN A 26 -1.14 15.31 -4.18
N GLN A 27 0.06 15.62 -4.67
CA GLN A 27 0.87 16.73 -4.14
C GLN A 27 0.20 18.08 -4.39
N LYS A 28 -0.31 18.30 -5.61
CA LYS A 28 -1.06 19.51 -5.96
C LYS A 28 -2.34 19.69 -5.14
N ALA A 29 -3.02 18.59 -4.81
CA ALA A 29 -4.20 18.62 -3.93
C ALA A 29 -3.81 18.96 -2.48
N LYS A 30 -2.71 18.42 -1.96
CA LYS A 30 -2.17 18.74 -0.63
C LYS A 30 -1.76 20.21 -0.52
N GLU A 31 -1.09 20.77 -1.54
CA GLU A 31 -0.71 22.19 -1.58
C GLU A 31 -1.92 23.12 -1.61
N LYS A 32 -2.98 22.75 -2.37
CA LYS A 32 -4.25 23.50 -2.37
C LYS A 32 -4.95 23.48 -1.01
N LEU A 33 -4.89 22.37 -0.27
CA LEU A 33 -5.45 22.29 1.09
C LEU A 33 -4.67 23.17 2.08
N VAL A 34 -3.34 23.22 1.96
CA VAL A 34 -2.49 24.07 2.81
C VAL A 34 -2.72 25.57 2.50
N SER A 35 -2.91 25.94 1.23
CA SER A 35 -3.20 27.33 0.84
C SER A 35 -4.59 27.83 1.26
N ALA A 36 -5.54 26.95 1.57
CA ALA A 36 -6.88 27.32 2.03
C ALA A 36 -6.97 27.55 3.56
N GLY A 37 -5.89 27.26 4.30
CA GLY A 37 -5.84 27.35 5.76
C GLY A 37 -5.43 28.74 6.27
N THR A 38 -6.26 29.77 6.11
CA THR A 38 -6.22 30.98 6.97
C THR A 38 -7.61 31.62 7.08
N SER A 39 -8.45 31.13 7.98
CA SER A 39 -9.28 31.92 8.92
C SER A 39 -10.17 30.99 9.77
N ASN A 40 -10.14 31.20 11.09
CA ASN A 40 -11.05 30.65 12.12
C ASN A 40 -12.34 31.52 12.20
N PRO A 41 -13.43 31.18 12.96
CA PRO A 41 -13.58 30.13 14.00
C PRO A 41 -14.82 29.22 13.85
N ASN A 42 -14.86 28.19 14.71
CA ASN A 42 -15.87 27.14 14.91
C ASN A 42 -17.35 27.62 14.89
N PRO A 43 -18.31 26.75 14.49
CA PRO A 43 -18.95 25.94 15.53
C PRO A 43 -19.07 24.46 15.12
N ALA A 44 -19.10 23.61 16.15
CA ALA A 44 -19.25 22.16 16.04
C ALA A 44 -20.41 21.78 15.11
N LEU A 45 -20.08 21.34 13.90
CA LEU A 45 -20.97 20.54 13.09
C LEU A 45 -20.82 19.09 13.58
N PRO A 46 -21.90 18.36 13.85
CA PRO A 46 -21.79 16.91 13.99
C PRO A 46 -21.24 16.45 12.65
N LEU A 47 -19.98 15.99 12.64
CA LEU A 47 -19.40 15.33 11.50
C LEU A 47 -20.24 14.08 11.30
N LEU A 48 -21.29 14.24 10.49
CA LEU A 48 -22.10 13.19 9.96
C LEU A 48 -21.07 12.19 9.45
N GLN A 49 -20.99 11.05 10.12
CA GLN A 49 -20.20 9.92 9.71
C GLN A 49 -20.81 9.45 8.40
N ASN A 50 -20.56 10.18 7.31
CA ASN A 50 -20.69 9.60 6.00
C ASN A 50 -19.75 8.40 6.07
N PRO A 51 -20.24 7.17 5.89
CA PRO A 51 -19.37 6.08 5.54
C PRO A 51 -18.82 6.53 4.20
N MET A 52 -17.65 7.15 4.25
CA MET A 52 -16.84 7.41 3.08
C MET A 52 -16.76 6.02 2.46
N HIS A 53 -17.52 5.81 1.38
CA HIS A 53 -17.60 4.56 0.64
C HIS A 53 -16.22 4.36 0.02
N ARG A 54 -15.24 4.04 0.87
CA ARG A 54 -13.97 3.50 0.45
C ARG A 54 -14.37 2.24 -0.29
N PRO A 55 -13.99 2.10 -1.57
CA PRO A 55 -14.16 0.85 -2.27
C PRO A 55 -13.69 -0.25 -1.33
N LYS A 56 -14.57 -1.21 -1.03
CA LYS A 56 -14.18 -2.34 -0.21
C LYS A 56 -13.23 -3.15 -1.06
N ILE A 57 -11.95 -2.80 -0.98
CA ILE A 57 -10.87 -3.48 -1.67
C ILE A 57 -10.98 -4.93 -1.22
N GLY A 58 -11.25 -5.81 -2.18
CA GLY A 58 -11.49 -7.22 -1.91
C GLY A 58 -10.34 -7.80 -1.08
N THR A 59 -10.66 -8.80 -0.26
CA THR A 59 -9.65 -9.53 0.51
C THR A 59 -8.56 -10.01 -0.46
N GLN A 60 -7.31 -9.67 -0.16
CA GLN A 60 -6.16 -10.05 -0.99
C GLN A 60 -6.04 -11.58 -1.05
N ASP A 61 -5.68 -12.11 -2.22
CA ASP A 61 -5.45 -13.54 -2.38
C ASP A 61 -4.15 -13.97 -1.67
N LYS A 62 -4.15 -15.17 -1.08
CA LYS A 62 -2.91 -15.73 -0.50
C LYS A 62 -1.91 -16.08 -1.60
N PHE A 63 -0.63 -15.78 -1.36
CA PHE A 63 0.46 -16.03 -2.29
C PHE A 63 1.38 -17.16 -1.82
N ASP A 64 1.51 -18.18 -2.67
CA ASP A 64 2.24 -19.43 -2.41
C ASP A 64 3.71 -19.40 -2.89
N GLY A 65 4.17 -18.27 -3.45
CA GLY A 65 5.51 -18.17 -4.04
C GLY A 65 5.60 -18.46 -5.52
N THR A 66 4.49 -18.79 -6.18
CA THR A 66 4.50 -19.10 -7.61
C THR A 66 5.02 -17.92 -8.41
N ARG A 67 6.13 -18.14 -9.13
CA ARG A 67 6.76 -17.11 -9.98
C ARG A 67 5.89 -16.76 -11.19
N GLY A 68 6.21 -15.63 -11.83
CA GLY A 68 5.53 -15.21 -13.06
C GLY A 68 4.26 -14.39 -12.78
N ALA A 69 3.16 -14.72 -13.43
CA ALA A 69 1.94 -13.92 -13.38
C ALA A 69 1.38 -13.77 -11.96
N LYS A 70 1.35 -14.86 -11.17
CA LYS A 70 0.86 -14.82 -9.77
C LYS A 70 1.68 -13.86 -8.90
N ALA A 71 3.01 -13.87 -9.00
CA ALA A 71 3.87 -12.95 -8.27
C ALA A 71 3.61 -11.47 -8.65
N LYS A 72 3.39 -11.20 -9.95
CA LYS A 72 3.03 -9.84 -10.42
C LYS A 72 1.68 -9.40 -9.85
N THR A 73 0.66 -10.26 -9.93
CA THR A 73 -0.67 -9.97 -9.39
C THR A 73 -0.61 -9.69 -7.90
N TYR A 74 0.12 -10.51 -7.14
CA TYR A 74 0.33 -10.30 -5.71
C TYR A 74 0.98 -8.95 -5.40
N GLY A 75 2.05 -8.59 -6.12
CA GLY A 75 2.70 -7.29 -5.96
C GLY A 75 1.79 -6.10 -6.27
N VAL A 76 0.97 -6.20 -7.32
CA VAL A 76 -0.02 -5.16 -7.68
C VAL A 76 -1.11 -5.03 -6.63
N GLN A 77 -1.66 -6.15 -6.14
CA GLN A 77 -2.68 -6.15 -5.08
C GLN A 77 -2.13 -5.51 -3.80
N LEU A 78 -0.89 -5.85 -3.42
CA LEU A 78 -0.22 -5.29 -2.26
C LEU A 78 -0.03 -3.77 -2.39
N ALA A 79 0.52 -3.31 -3.52
CA ALA A 79 0.73 -1.88 -3.78
C ALA A 79 -0.58 -1.08 -3.79
N LEU A 80 -1.64 -1.64 -4.39
CA LEU A 80 -2.97 -1.01 -4.43
C LEU A 80 -3.56 -0.90 -3.02
N TYR A 81 -3.42 -1.94 -2.20
CA TYR A 81 -3.95 -1.92 -0.84
C TYR A 81 -3.23 -0.88 0.03
N ILE A 82 -1.90 -0.85 -0.01
CA ILE A 82 -1.09 0.12 0.73
C ILE A 82 -1.48 1.54 0.34
N SER A 83 -1.54 1.81 -0.97
CA SER A 83 -1.86 3.15 -1.51
C SER A 83 -3.27 3.61 -1.16
N ALA A 84 -4.24 2.68 -1.13
CA ALA A 84 -5.63 3.01 -0.84
C ALA A 84 -5.95 3.04 0.67
N ASN A 85 -5.08 2.50 1.53
CA ASN A 85 -5.28 2.44 2.98
C ASN A 85 -4.10 3.02 3.79
N PRO A 86 -3.59 4.22 3.48
CA PRO A 86 -2.39 4.77 4.12
C PRO A 86 -2.59 5.02 5.63
N SER A 87 -3.83 5.25 6.07
CA SER A 87 -4.13 5.40 7.50
C SER A 87 -4.10 4.08 8.28
N MET A 88 -4.29 2.94 7.61
CA MET A 88 -4.26 1.61 8.25
C MET A 88 -2.86 1.01 8.24
N LEU A 89 -2.02 1.43 7.28
CA LEU A 89 -0.63 1.02 7.16
C LEU A 89 0.27 2.26 7.22
N PRO A 90 0.40 2.92 8.40
CA PRO A 90 1.03 4.23 8.52
C PRO A 90 2.56 4.20 8.40
N ASN A 91 3.19 3.03 8.40
CA ASN A 91 4.64 2.89 8.33
C ASN A 91 5.05 1.62 7.58
N GLU A 92 6.30 1.61 7.09
CA GLU A 92 6.89 0.50 6.34
C GLU A 92 6.76 -0.83 7.08
N ARG A 93 6.85 -0.81 8.41
CA ARG A 93 6.69 -1.99 9.26
C ARG A 93 5.31 -2.62 9.10
N SER A 94 4.24 -1.82 9.19
CA SER A 94 2.87 -2.29 9.02
C SER A 94 2.61 -2.80 7.60
N GLU A 95 3.21 -2.19 6.58
CA GLU A 95 3.16 -2.66 5.19
C GLU A 95 3.83 -4.03 5.03
N ILE A 96 5.00 -4.23 5.64
CA ILE A 96 5.74 -5.51 5.62
C ILE A 96 4.96 -6.60 6.36
N ILE A 97 4.41 -6.30 7.54
CA ILE A 97 3.57 -7.25 8.29
C ILE A 97 2.35 -7.65 7.45
N PHE A 98 1.69 -6.67 6.82
CA PHE A 98 0.55 -6.93 5.95
C PHE A 98 0.94 -7.84 4.78
N ALA A 99 2.06 -7.57 4.10
CA ALA A 99 2.56 -8.45 3.04
C ALA A 99 2.81 -9.88 3.55
N ILE A 100 3.47 -10.04 4.70
CA ILE A 100 3.78 -11.37 5.26
C ILE A 100 2.50 -12.16 5.60
N LEU A 101 1.44 -11.50 6.08
CA LEU A 101 0.19 -12.13 6.49
C LEU A 101 -0.52 -12.89 5.36
N TYR A 102 -0.31 -12.46 4.11
CA TYR A 102 -0.92 -13.07 2.92
C TYR A 102 0.00 -14.08 2.23
N LEU A 103 1.15 -14.44 2.82
CA LEU A 103 1.97 -15.53 2.31
C LEU A 103 1.43 -16.89 2.76
N THR A 104 1.62 -17.92 1.95
CA THR A 104 1.24 -19.29 2.27
C THR A 104 2.24 -20.33 1.76
N GLY A 105 2.10 -21.58 2.20
CA GLY A 105 2.95 -22.69 1.80
C GLY A 105 4.44 -22.46 2.07
N ALA A 106 5.28 -22.85 1.12
CA ALA A 106 6.74 -22.72 1.24
C ALA A 106 7.20 -21.26 1.41
N THR A 107 6.44 -20.30 0.87
CA THR A 107 6.79 -18.88 0.97
C THR A 107 6.53 -18.31 2.34
N SER A 108 5.49 -18.74 3.06
CA SER A 108 5.34 -18.37 4.47
C SER A 108 6.50 -18.92 5.33
N SER A 109 6.97 -20.14 5.05
CA SER A 109 8.13 -20.70 5.76
C SER A 109 9.43 -19.95 5.47
N TRP A 110 9.65 -19.56 4.20
CA TRP A 110 10.78 -18.73 3.81
C TRP A 110 10.75 -17.35 4.49
N ALA A 111 9.55 -16.79 4.69
CA ALA A 111 9.37 -15.47 5.28
C ALA A 111 9.64 -15.41 6.80
N ILE A 112 9.77 -16.54 7.50
CA ILE A 112 9.93 -16.61 8.96
C ILE A 112 11.05 -15.69 9.48
N LEU A 113 12.17 -15.61 8.76
CA LEU A 113 13.31 -14.78 9.18
C LEU A 113 12.95 -13.28 9.18
N PHE A 114 12.17 -12.84 8.20
CA PHE A 114 11.65 -11.47 8.10
C PHE A 114 10.55 -11.22 9.15
N THR A 115 9.66 -12.20 9.37
CA THR A 115 8.65 -12.16 10.43
C THR A 115 9.30 -11.95 11.79
N ASN A 116 10.37 -12.69 12.10
CA ASN A 116 11.06 -12.56 13.38
C ASN A 116 11.73 -11.18 13.51
N ARG A 117 12.36 -10.66 12.45
CA ARG A 117 12.95 -9.32 12.46
C ARG A 117 11.89 -8.23 12.71
N VAL A 118 10.79 -8.24 11.94
CA VAL A 118 9.76 -7.20 12.05
C VAL A 118 8.99 -7.24 13.38
N LEU A 119 8.94 -8.41 14.04
CA LEU A 119 8.38 -8.56 15.38
C LEU A 119 9.40 -8.18 16.48
N ALA A 120 10.69 -8.47 16.29
CA ALA A 120 11.74 -8.10 17.23
C ALA A 120 12.02 -6.58 17.26
N GLU A 121 11.71 -5.85 16.20
CA GLU A 121 11.72 -4.38 16.16
C GLU A 121 10.70 -3.73 17.13
N ASN A 122 9.84 -4.50 17.83
CA ASN A 122 9.06 -4.03 18.98
C ASN A 122 9.83 -4.08 20.32
N LEU A 123 11.00 -4.73 20.39
CA LEU A 123 11.71 -5.02 21.65
C LEU A 123 12.83 -4.02 22.02
N GLY A 124 12.93 -2.88 21.33
CA GLY A 124 13.68 -1.70 21.80
C GLY A 124 12.95 -0.45 21.32
N ASP A 125 12.38 0.40 22.17
CA ASP A 125 12.88 0.88 23.46
C ASP A 125 12.06 0.47 24.70
N PRO A 126 12.67 -0.16 25.72
CA PRO A 126 12.35 0.16 27.10
C PRO A 126 13.08 1.45 27.48
N VAL A 127 12.33 2.55 27.60
CA VAL A 127 12.74 3.83 28.22
C VAL A 127 13.72 4.71 27.42
N ARG A 128 13.18 5.80 26.86
CA ARG A 128 13.78 7.13 26.96
C ARG A 128 12.68 8.16 27.23
#